data_AF-A0A9D5RB37-F1
#
_entry.id   AF-A0A9D5RB37-F1
#
_cell.length_a   1.000
_cell.length_b   1.000
_cell.length_c   1.000
_cell.angle_alpha   90.00
_cell.angle_beta   90.00
_cell.angle_gamma   90.00
#
_symmetry.space_group_name_H-M   'P 1'
#
loop_
_entity.id
_entity.type
_entity.pdbx_description
1 polymer ?
#
loop_
_entity_poly.entity_id
_entity_poly.type
_entity_poly.pdbx_seq_one_letter_code
_entity_poly.pdbx_strand_id
1 'polypeptide(L)'
;MYCRQCQKNIEMEGTVFCPYCGSKLAEKTAPEALESEELKWLTKALAVTSLPERKKILMQGLQQYPDSKLLKWELLFIGEPAAKPARGRIDYSLIKCWILQIYLKPEEFSADEKTAMRKKLFDDPQLDQTAALFSDPEQKKSEYLERICRDYIEIFMEEDNRLMGSIFGFKREKNKEKYLAKPAADMIRRMKTDTGLTADQCKQLADSFYFAFSRRMNGNTEFLDEALQD
;
A
#
# COMPACT_ATOMS: atom_id res chain seq x y z
N MET A 1 14.05 0.00 -39.27
CA MET A 1 14.47 -1.42 -39.24
C MET A 1 14.94 -1.82 -40.63
N TYR A 2 15.98 -2.65 -40.78
CA TYR A 2 16.52 -3.01 -42.10
C TYR A 2 16.16 -4.45 -42.48
N CYS A 3 15.58 -4.67 -43.67
CA CYS A 3 15.28 -6.01 -44.16
C CYS A 3 16.53 -6.65 -44.78
N ARG A 4 16.98 -7.79 -44.25
CA ARG A 4 18.18 -8.49 -44.77
C ARG A 4 17.97 -9.14 -46.14
N GLN A 5 16.73 -9.41 -46.54
CA GLN A 5 16.43 -10.10 -47.78
C GLN A 5 16.30 -9.14 -48.98
N CYS A 6 15.58 -8.03 -48.83
CA CYS A 6 15.43 -7.04 -49.90
C CYS A 6 16.27 -5.77 -49.71
N GLN A 7 17.04 -5.69 -48.61
CA GLN A 7 17.96 -4.59 -48.32
C GLN A 7 17.29 -3.20 -48.24
N LYS A 8 15.98 -3.16 -48.03
CA LYS A 8 15.22 -1.91 -47.85
C LYS A 8 15.10 -1.55 -46.37
N ASN A 9 15.12 -0.24 -46.12
CA ASN A 9 14.83 0.32 -44.81
C ASN A 9 13.30 0.38 -44.60
N ILE A 10 12.85 0.04 -43.40
CA ILE A 10 11.45 -0.05 -43.00
C ILE A 10 11.26 0.90 -41.82
N GLU A 11 10.44 1.92 -42.02
CA GLU A 11 10.19 3.00 -41.05
C GLU A 11 8.95 2.75 -40.18
N MET A 12 8.22 1.66 -40.41
CA MET A 12 7.04 1.28 -39.63
C MET A 12 7.45 0.51 -38.36
N GLU A 13 7.08 1.04 -37.20
CA GLU A 13 7.26 0.35 -35.92
C GLU A 13 6.18 -0.75 -35.76
N GLY A 14 6.57 -1.94 -35.27
CA GLY A 14 5.66 -3.03 -34.94
C GLY A 14 5.29 -3.99 -36.08
N THR A 15 5.75 -3.79 -37.32
CA THR A 15 5.50 -4.73 -38.43
C THR A 15 6.34 -6.01 -38.30
N VAL A 16 5.66 -7.17 -38.31
CA VAL A 16 6.28 -8.52 -38.23
C VAL A 16 6.77 -9.02 -39.60
N PHE A 17 6.28 -8.45 -40.70
CA PHE A 17 6.65 -8.80 -42.07
C PHE A 17 7.14 -7.59 -42.85
N CYS A 18 8.10 -7.79 -43.74
CA CYS A 18 8.58 -6.76 -44.64
C CYS A 18 7.47 -6.38 -45.63
N PRO A 19 7.02 -5.12 -45.68
CA PRO A 19 5.94 -4.70 -46.58
C PRO A 19 6.33 -4.77 -48.06
N TYR A 20 7.63 -4.85 -48.38
CA TYR A 20 8.11 -4.84 -49.75
C TYR A 20 8.32 -6.23 -50.35
N CYS A 21 8.61 -7.25 -49.55
CA CYS A 21 8.95 -8.59 -50.05
C CYS A 21 8.31 -9.73 -49.26
N GLY A 22 7.50 -9.43 -48.25
CA GLY A 22 6.79 -10.44 -47.45
C GLY A 22 7.67 -11.28 -46.52
N SER A 23 8.99 -11.05 -46.47
CA SER A 23 9.88 -11.81 -45.59
C SER A 23 9.60 -11.48 -44.11
N LYS A 24 9.57 -12.51 -43.26
CA LYS A 24 9.43 -12.33 -41.80
C LYS A 24 10.61 -11.49 -41.28
N LEU A 25 10.31 -10.38 -40.62
CA LEU A 25 11.32 -9.57 -39.95
C LEU A 25 11.59 -10.20 -38.59
N ALA A 26 12.85 -10.19 -38.15
CA ALA A 26 13.19 -10.65 -36.81
C ALA A 26 12.38 -9.83 -35.80
N GLU A 27 11.46 -10.48 -35.10
CA GLU A 27 10.74 -9.88 -33.97
C GLU A 27 11.80 -9.27 -33.06
N LYS A 28 11.66 -7.98 -32.74
CA LYS A 28 12.20 -7.47 -31.48
C LYS A 28 11.44 -8.28 -30.43
N THR A 29 11.99 -9.42 -30.03
CA THR A 29 11.59 -10.07 -28.80
C THR A 29 11.70 -8.98 -27.75
N ALA A 30 10.56 -8.54 -27.23
CA ALA A 30 10.54 -7.91 -25.93
C ALA A 30 11.39 -8.83 -25.03
N PRO A 31 12.32 -8.30 -24.22
CA PRO A 31 13.01 -9.16 -23.29
C PRO A 31 11.91 -9.86 -22.49
N GLU A 32 11.77 -11.17 -22.67
CA GLU A 32 11.15 -12.01 -21.66
C GLU A 32 11.89 -11.64 -20.39
N ALA A 33 11.22 -10.92 -19.50
CA ALA A 33 11.73 -10.72 -18.17
C ALA A 33 11.91 -12.13 -17.64
N LEU A 34 13.15 -12.62 -17.61
CA LEU A 34 13.57 -13.67 -16.72
C LEU A 34 13.26 -13.13 -15.33
N GLU A 35 12.01 -13.31 -14.88
CA GLU A 35 11.60 -13.01 -13.52
C GLU A 35 12.60 -13.75 -12.64
N SER A 36 13.43 -13.00 -11.91
CA SER A 36 14.38 -13.61 -11.00
C SER A 36 13.61 -14.57 -10.08
N GLU A 37 14.24 -15.67 -9.69
CA GLU A 37 13.61 -16.64 -8.77
C GLU A 37 13.11 -15.97 -7.47
N GLU A 38 13.71 -14.83 -7.07
CA GLU A 38 13.22 -13.93 -6.03
C GLU A 38 11.82 -13.34 -6.33
N LEU A 39 11.60 -12.83 -7.55
CA LEU A 39 10.30 -12.29 -7.96
C LEU A 39 9.19 -13.35 -7.95
N LYS A 40 9.52 -14.61 -8.21
CA LYS A 40 8.55 -15.71 -8.09
C LYS A 40 8.02 -15.87 -6.66
N TRP A 41 8.88 -15.72 -5.66
CA TRP A 41 8.47 -15.73 -4.24
C TRP A 41 7.54 -14.57 -3.91
N LEU A 42 7.87 -13.37 -4.41
CA LEU A 42 7.04 -12.18 -4.24
C LEU A 42 5.67 -12.35 -4.89
N THR A 43 5.62 -12.75 -6.16
CA THR A 43 4.39 -13.01 -6.91
C THR A 43 3.53 -14.06 -6.21
N LYS A 44 4.14 -15.15 -5.75
CA LYS A 44 3.44 -16.19 -4.99
C LYS A 44 2.84 -15.66 -3.69
N ALA A 45 3.56 -14.82 -2.95
CA ALA A 45 3.08 -14.22 -1.71
C ALA A 45 1.89 -13.27 -1.97
N LEU A 46 1.98 -12.43 -3.00
CA LEU A 46 0.93 -11.46 -3.34
C LEU A 46 -0.36 -12.11 -3.84
N ALA A 47 -0.27 -13.31 -4.46
CA ALA A 47 -1.44 -14.08 -4.89
C ALA A 47 -2.28 -14.65 -3.72
N VAL A 48 -1.73 -14.70 -2.51
CA VAL A 48 -2.42 -15.24 -1.33
C VAL A 48 -3.12 -14.14 -0.55
N THR A 49 -4.41 -14.35 -0.23
CA THR A 49 -5.24 -13.41 0.55
C THR A 49 -5.02 -13.55 2.06
N SER A 50 -4.70 -14.76 2.55
CA SER A 50 -4.41 -15.03 3.96
C SER A 50 -3.07 -14.42 4.37
N LEU A 51 -3.07 -13.45 5.28
CA LEU A 51 -1.84 -12.82 5.79
C LEU A 51 -0.88 -13.79 6.51
N PRO A 52 -1.34 -14.75 7.34
CA PRO A 52 -0.45 -15.78 7.89
C PRO A 52 0.28 -16.58 6.82
N GLU A 53 -0.42 -17.01 5.77
CA GLU A 53 0.18 -17.82 4.71
C GLU A 53 1.09 -16.96 3.83
N ARG A 54 0.71 -15.71 3.54
CA ARG A 54 1.57 -14.73 2.86
C ARG A 54 2.88 -14.53 3.63
N LYS A 55 2.81 -14.33 4.95
CA LYS A 55 4.00 -14.19 5.82
C LYS A 55 4.90 -15.41 5.73
N LYS A 56 4.33 -16.61 5.80
CA LYS A 56 5.07 -17.87 5.67
C LYS A 56 5.80 -17.95 4.33
N ILE A 57 5.15 -17.61 3.22
CA ILE A 57 5.76 -17.62 1.88
C ILE A 57 6.90 -16.60 1.80
N LEU A 58 6.71 -15.38 2.29
CA LEU A 58 7.77 -14.35 2.32
C LEU A 58 8.98 -14.81 3.15
N MET A 59 8.74 -15.42 4.31
CA MET A 59 9.80 -15.98 5.16
C MET A 59 10.56 -17.12 4.47
N GLN A 60 9.86 -18.00 3.74
CA GLN A 60 10.51 -19.05 2.94
C GLN A 60 11.36 -18.46 1.81
N GLY A 61 10.88 -17.41 1.15
CA GLY A 61 11.66 -16.68 0.16
C GLY A 61 12.91 -16.05 0.77
N LEU A 62 12.81 -15.45 1.96
CA LEU A 62 13.96 -14.87 2.69
C LEU A 62 14.97 -15.90 3.17
N GLN A 63 14.59 -17.16 3.39
CA GLN A 63 15.56 -18.23 3.65
C GLN A 63 16.46 -18.50 2.44
N GLN A 64 15.94 -18.31 1.22
CA GLN A 64 16.69 -18.51 -0.02
C GLN A 64 17.38 -17.24 -0.51
N TYR A 65 16.77 -16.08 -0.24
CA TYR A 65 17.25 -14.76 -0.63
C TYR A 65 17.29 -13.81 0.58
N PRO A 66 18.23 -13.99 1.53
CA PRO A 66 18.28 -13.22 2.78
C PRO A 66 18.44 -11.71 2.59
N ASP A 67 19.01 -11.29 1.47
CA ASP A 67 19.26 -9.88 1.14
C ASP A 67 18.17 -9.26 0.26
N SER A 68 17.09 -10.00 0.00
CA SER A 68 15.95 -9.49 -0.77
C SER A 68 15.30 -8.31 -0.06
N LYS A 69 15.55 -7.10 -0.58
CA LYS A 69 14.87 -5.89 -0.13
C LYS A 69 13.37 -5.90 -0.44
N LEU A 70 12.94 -6.59 -1.50
CA LEU A 70 11.54 -6.67 -1.91
C LEU A 70 10.73 -7.56 -0.97
N LEU A 71 11.25 -8.74 -0.61
CA LEU A 71 10.58 -9.63 0.34
C LEU A 71 10.56 -9.03 1.75
N LYS A 72 11.66 -8.40 2.19
CA LYS A 72 11.70 -7.64 3.45
C LYS A 72 10.66 -6.52 3.46
N TRP A 73 10.54 -5.78 2.36
CA TRP A 73 9.57 -4.70 2.21
C TRP A 73 8.13 -5.20 2.35
N GLU A 74 7.74 -6.25 1.65
CA GLU A 74 6.38 -6.79 1.77
C GLU A 74 6.05 -7.32 3.16
N LEU A 75 7.06 -7.86 3.86
CA LEU A 75 6.88 -8.38 5.21
C LEU A 75 6.49 -7.27 6.22
N LEU A 76 6.90 -6.01 5.99
CA LEU A 76 6.54 -4.87 6.85
C LEU A 76 5.04 -4.62 6.93
N PHE A 77 4.28 -5.01 5.91
CA PHE A 77 2.83 -4.78 5.81
C PHE A 77 2.01 -5.90 6.45
N ILE A 78 2.67 -6.89 7.03
CA ILE A 78 2.04 -7.93 7.83
C ILE A 78 2.35 -7.65 9.30
N GLY A 79 1.30 -7.51 10.10
CA GLY A 79 1.43 -7.29 11.52
C GLY A 79 1.84 -8.55 12.30
N GLU A 80 1.77 -8.43 13.61
CA GLU A 80 2.06 -9.53 14.53
C GLU A 80 0.80 -9.88 15.34
N PRO A 81 0.54 -11.17 15.60
CA PRO A 81 -0.61 -11.58 16.41
C PRO A 81 -0.64 -10.86 17.75
N ALA A 82 -1.83 -10.48 18.21
CA ALA A 82 -1.99 -9.96 19.55
C ALA A 82 -1.64 -11.05 20.58
N ALA A 83 -0.80 -10.71 21.56
CA ALA A 83 -0.41 -11.66 22.62
C ALA A 83 -1.63 -12.16 23.43
N LYS A 84 -2.68 -11.34 23.53
CA LYS A 84 -3.97 -11.69 24.12
C LYS A 84 -5.08 -11.09 23.26
N PRO A 85 -5.70 -11.86 22.34
CA PRO A 85 -6.82 -11.35 21.55
C PRO A 85 -7.98 -11.00 22.48
N ALA A 86 -8.60 -9.83 22.25
CA ALA A 86 -9.75 -9.40 23.02
C ALA A 86 -10.91 -10.39 22.81
N ARG A 87 -11.42 -10.98 23.91
CA ARG A 87 -12.45 -12.01 23.84
C ARG A 87 -13.70 -11.47 23.15
N GLY A 88 -14.14 -12.13 22.07
CA GLY A 88 -15.34 -11.76 21.32
C GLY A 88 -15.16 -10.64 20.29
N ARG A 89 -13.92 -10.17 20.04
CA ARG A 89 -13.60 -9.26 18.93
C ARG A 89 -12.78 -9.98 17.86
N ILE A 90 -12.96 -9.59 16.60
CA ILE A 90 -12.09 -10.03 15.52
C ILE A 90 -10.70 -9.44 15.76
N ASP A 91 -9.66 -10.26 15.64
CA ASP A 91 -8.28 -9.83 15.79
C ASP A 91 -7.72 -9.32 14.45
N TYR A 92 -7.52 -8.00 14.36
CA TYR A 92 -6.95 -7.34 13.18
C TYR A 92 -5.44 -7.09 13.30
N SER A 93 -4.78 -7.61 14.34
CA SER A 93 -3.36 -7.36 14.63
C SER A 93 -2.40 -7.79 13.52
N LEU A 94 -2.80 -8.76 12.68
CA LEU A 94 -2.04 -9.19 11.50
C LEU A 94 -2.13 -8.22 10.31
N ILE A 95 -3.10 -7.31 10.29
CA ILE A 95 -3.23 -6.29 9.24
C ILE A 95 -2.46 -5.06 9.70
N LYS A 96 -1.24 -4.83 9.18
CA LYS A 96 -0.34 -3.78 9.70
C LYS A 96 -1.02 -2.40 9.73
N CYS A 97 -1.81 -2.06 8.72
CA CYS A 97 -2.46 -0.75 8.64
C CYS A 97 -3.54 -0.52 9.73
N TRP A 98 -3.99 -1.56 10.44
CA TRP A 98 -4.88 -1.44 11.61
C TRP A 98 -4.32 -0.53 12.71
N ILE A 99 -3.00 -0.28 12.73
CA ILE A 99 -2.37 0.71 13.62
C ILE A 99 -3.00 2.11 13.52
N LEU A 100 -3.65 2.46 12.40
CA LEU A 100 -4.33 3.75 12.23
C LEU A 100 -5.71 3.81 12.89
N GLN A 101 -6.25 2.70 13.40
CA GLN A 101 -7.55 2.67 14.06
C GLN A 101 -7.63 3.61 15.28
N ILE A 102 -6.49 3.88 15.94
CA ILE A 102 -6.41 4.84 17.05
C ILE A 102 -6.86 6.25 16.66
N TYR A 103 -6.82 6.59 15.36
CA TYR A 103 -7.27 7.89 14.86
C TYR A 103 -8.73 7.88 14.44
N LEU A 104 -9.31 6.72 14.08
CA LEU A 104 -10.72 6.63 13.73
C LEU A 104 -11.62 6.47 14.97
N LYS A 105 -11.25 5.55 15.87
CA LYS A 105 -11.99 5.21 17.09
C LYS A 105 -11.07 5.23 18.32
N PRO A 106 -10.51 6.40 18.70
CA PRO A 106 -9.56 6.52 19.80
C PRO A 106 -10.09 5.99 21.14
N GLU A 107 -11.40 6.01 21.36
CA GLU A 107 -12.09 5.50 22.55
C GLU A 107 -12.01 3.99 22.72
N GLU A 108 -11.67 3.23 21.67
CA GLU A 108 -11.51 1.77 21.72
C GLU A 108 -10.16 1.34 22.33
N PHE A 109 -9.24 2.27 22.57
CA PHE A 109 -7.86 1.99 22.97
C PHE A 109 -7.44 2.76 24.23
N SER A 110 -6.73 2.05 25.11
CA SER A 110 -6.01 2.62 26.25
C SER A 110 -4.83 3.51 25.81
N ALA A 111 -4.29 4.28 26.74
CA ALA A 111 -3.10 5.10 26.50
C ALA A 111 -1.87 4.25 26.11
N ASP A 112 -1.70 3.09 26.73
CA ASP A 112 -0.60 2.16 26.46
C ASP A 112 -0.71 1.55 25.07
N GLU A 113 -1.92 1.15 24.65
CA GLU A 113 -2.16 0.64 23.30
C GLU A 113 -1.88 1.71 22.24
N LYS A 114 -2.34 2.94 22.45
CA LYS A 114 -2.05 4.07 21.55
C LYS A 114 -0.55 4.31 21.42
N THR A 115 0.18 4.29 22.53
CA THR A 115 1.64 4.43 22.55
C THR A 115 2.32 3.30 21.78
N ALA A 116 1.90 2.04 22.01
CA ALA A 116 2.43 0.90 21.29
C ALA A 116 2.15 0.94 19.78
N MET A 117 0.97 1.42 19.37
CA MET A 117 0.59 1.55 17.96
C MET A 117 1.39 2.66 17.25
N ARG A 118 1.64 3.79 17.91
CA ARG A 118 2.55 4.85 17.40
C ARG A 118 3.98 4.33 17.23
N LYS A 119 4.49 3.61 18.24
CA LYS A 119 5.82 3.00 18.17
C LYS A 119 5.94 2.03 16.99
N LYS A 120 4.92 1.21 16.73
CA LYS A 120 4.88 0.32 15.56
C LYS A 120 4.81 1.04 14.21
N LEU A 121 4.38 2.30 14.20
CA LEU A 121 4.27 3.11 12.99
C LEU A 121 5.60 3.80 12.65
N PHE A 122 6.31 4.34 13.65
CA PHE A 122 7.51 5.17 13.44
C PHE A 122 8.82 4.59 13.96
N ASP A 123 8.80 3.78 15.01
CA ASP A 123 10.00 3.26 15.69
C ASP A 123 10.12 1.74 15.49
N ASP A 124 9.86 1.28 14.26
CA ASP A 124 9.97 -0.12 13.88
C ASP A 124 11.39 -0.43 13.36
N PRO A 125 12.23 -1.19 14.10
CA PRO A 125 13.59 -1.49 13.67
C PRO A 125 13.64 -2.23 12.33
N GLN A 126 12.60 -2.99 11.99
CA GLN A 126 12.52 -3.69 10.71
C GLN A 126 12.32 -2.71 9.55
N LEU A 127 11.55 -1.63 9.76
CA LEU A 127 11.38 -0.57 8.78
C LEU A 127 12.72 0.12 8.51
N ASP A 128 13.45 0.50 9.55
CA ASP A 128 14.77 1.15 9.40
C ASP A 128 15.76 0.26 8.64
N GLN A 129 15.88 -1.01 9.05
CA GLN A 129 16.76 -1.97 8.40
C GLN A 129 16.39 -2.22 6.94
N THR A 130 15.10 -2.27 6.63
CA THR A 130 14.62 -2.52 5.27
C THR A 130 14.78 -1.29 4.38
N ALA A 131 14.45 -0.10 4.90
CA ALA A 131 14.59 1.17 4.19
C ALA A 131 16.05 1.45 3.80
N ALA A 132 17.01 1.09 4.67
CA ALA A 132 18.44 1.22 4.42
C ALA A 132 18.95 0.39 3.21
N LEU A 133 18.17 -0.58 2.70
CA LEU A 133 18.50 -1.37 1.51
C LEU A 133 18.12 -0.66 0.19
N PHE A 134 17.42 0.48 0.27
CA PHE A 134 17.02 1.28 -0.88
C PHE A 134 17.97 2.49 -1.04
N SER A 135 18.00 3.05 -2.25
CA SER A 135 18.88 4.18 -2.57
C SER A 135 18.55 5.46 -1.80
N ASP A 136 17.27 5.63 -1.44
CA ASP A 136 16.78 6.74 -0.63
C ASP A 136 15.91 6.19 0.52
N PRO A 137 16.49 5.95 1.71
CA PRO A 137 15.78 5.40 2.85
C PRO A 137 14.63 6.28 3.36
N GLU A 138 14.77 7.61 3.30
CA GLU A 138 13.77 8.54 3.82
C GLU A 138 12.56 8.63 2.87
N GLN A 139 12.80 8.66 1.56
CA GLN A 139 11.74 8.46 0.57
C GLN A 139 11.03 7.12 0.81
N LYS A 140 11.78 6.05 1.10
CA LYS A 140 11.20 4.74 1.32
C LYS A 140 10.33 4.68 2.58
N LYS A 141 10.71 5.36 3.66
CA LYS A 141 9.85 5.51 4.85
C LYS A 141 8.58 6.29 4.55
N SER A 142 8.65 7.30 3.68
CA SER A 142 7.47 8.04 3.22
C SER A 142 6.53 7.13 2.42
N GLU A 143 7.06 6.32 1.49
CA GLU A 143 6.26 5.31 0.75
C GLU A 143 5.60 4.28 1.68
N TYR A 144 6.26 3.91 2.78
CA TYR A 144 5.71 3.01 3.78
C TYR A 144 4.46 3.63 4.43
N LEU A 145 4.54 4.88 4.89
CA LEU A 145 3.40 5.59 5.48
C LEU A 145 2.26 5.75 4.47
N GLU A 146 2.56 6.18 3.24
CA GLU A 146 1.55 6.28 2.17
C GLU A 146 0.82 4.95 1.94
N ARG A 147 1.55 3.83 1.89
CA ARG A 147 0.95 2.51 1.72
C ARG A 147 0.10 2.11 2.93
N ILE A 148 0.60 2.33 4.15
CA ILE A 148 -0.16 2.06 5.37
C ILE A 148 -1.48 2.84 5.37
N CYS A 149 -1.45 4.13 5.04
CA CYS A 149 -2.65 4.95 4.96
C CYS A 149 -3.61 4.47 3.85
N ARG A 150 -3.09 4.18 2.66
CA ARG A 150 -3.90 3.69 1.53
C ARG A 150 -4.59 2.38 1.86
N ASP A 151 -3.84 1.41 2.39
CA ASP A 151 -4.35 0.09 2.73
C ASP A 151 -5.39 0.21 3.87
N TYR A 152 -5.23 1.17 4.80
CA TYR A 152 -6.24 1.41 5.84
C TYR A 152 -7.55 1.97 5.27
N ILE A 153 -7.47 2.97 4.39
CA ILE A 153 -8.66 3.56 3.76
C ILE A 153 -9.42 2.49 2.98
N GLU A 154 -8.69 1.69 2.19
CA GLU A 154 -9.27 0.59 1.40
C GLU A 154 -9.91 -0.48 2.29
N ILE A 155 -9.19 -1.00 3.28
CA ILE A 155 -9.65 -2.18 4.03
C ILE A 155 -10.65 -1.83 5.13
N PHE A 156 -10.53 -0.66 5.77
CA PHE A 156 -11.30 -0.33 6.97
C PHE A 156 -12.27 0.84 6.79
N MET A 157 -12.00 1.78 5.89
CA MET A 157 -12.93 2.91 5.68
C MET A 157 -13.95 2.60 4.57
N GLU A 158 -13.48 2.20 3.39
CA GLU A 158 -14.34 1.87 2.24
C GLU A 158 -15.19 0.60 2.50
N GLU A 159 -14.74 -0.28 3.39
CA GLU A 159 -15.48 -1.48 3.77
C GLU A 159 -16.42 -1.30 4.96
N ASP A 160 -16.33 -0.20 5.71
CA ASP A 160 -17.23 0.06 6.86
C ASP A 160 -18.56 0.64 6.38
N ASN A 161 -19.59 -0.20 6.37
CA ASN A 161 -20.96 0.17 6.01
C ASN A 161 -21.55 1.33 6.83
N ARG A 162 -21.03 1.59 8.04
CA ARG A 162 -21.46 2.71 8.89
C ARG A 162 -20.91 4.04 8.38
N LEU A 163 -19.72 4.01 7.77
CA LEU A 163 -19.10 5.18 7.15
C LEU A 163 -19.67 5.41 5.75
N MET A 164 -19.79 4.34 4.96
CA MET A 164 -20.20 4.38 3.56
C MET A 164 -21.71 4.57 3.32
N GLY A 165 -22.53 4.53 4.37
CA GLY A 165 -23.98 4.66 4.28
C GLY A 165 -24.64 3.51 3.51
N SER A 166 -25.01 2.44 4.21
CA SER A 166 -25.76 1.34 3.59
C SER A 166 -27.26 1.67 3.46
N ILE A 167 -27.83 1.38 2.29
CA ILE A 167 -29.29 1.28 2.10
C ILE A 167 -29.57 -0.17 1.66
N PHE A 168 -30.30 -0.92 2.50
CA PHE A 168 -30.70 -2.31 2.23
C PHE A 168 -29.56 -3.28 1.86
N GLY A 169 -28.37 -3.14 2.46
CA GLY A 169 -27.27 -4.09 2.28
C GLY A 169 -26.48 -3.94 0.97
N PHE A 170 -26.84 -2.98 0.11
CA PHE A 170 -26.03 -2.60 -1.04
C PHE A 170 -25.13 -1.43 -0.69
N LYS A 171 -23.82 -1.58 -0.91
CA LYS A 171 -22.87 -0.48 -0.80
C LYS A 171 -23.14 0.53 -1.91
N ARG A 172 -23.28 1.81 -1.56
CA ARG A 172 -23.22 2.89 -2.53
C ARG A 172 -21.76 3.24 -2.76
N GLU A 173 -21.14 2.61 -3.75
CA GLU A 173 -19.80 3.01 -4.22
C GLU A 173 -19.81 4.43 -4.84
N LYS A 174 -21.00 4.90 -5.26
CA LYS A 174 -21.19 6.28 -5.74
C LYS A 174 -21.00 7.27 -4.60
N ASN A 175 -20.15 8.27 -4.81
CA ASN A 175 -19.85 9.39 -3.90
C ASN A 175 -19.07 8.98 -2.63
N LYS A 176 -18.20 7.97 -2.70
CA LYS A 176 -17.37 7.54 -1.57
C LYS A 176 -16.56 8.68 -0.96
N GLU A 177 -16.08 9.60 -1.79
CA GLU A 177 -15.37 10.82 -1.40
C GLU A 177 -16.18 11.66 -0.40
N LYS A 178 -17.50 11.76 -0.60
CA LYS A 178 -18.39 12.54 0.26
C LYS A 178 -18.66 11.85 1.59
N TYR A 179 -18.88 10.54 1.55
CA TYR A 179 -19.16 9.75 2.75
C TYR A 179 -17.94 9.64 3.66
N LEU A 180 -16.75 9.50 3.06
CA LEU A 180 -15.51 9.33 3.80
C LEU A 180 -14.82 10.65 4.18
N ALA A 181 -15.22 11.79 3.61
CA ALA A 181 -14.62 13.10 3.88
C ALA A 181 -14.59 13.45 5.37
N LYS A 182 -15.75 13.41 6.05
CA LYS A 182 -15.82 13.75 7.48
C LYS A 182 -14.95 12.84 8.36
N PRO A 183 -15.09 11.50 8.32
CA PRO A 183 -14.23 10.63 9.13
C PRO A 183 -12.74 10.77 8.78
N ALA A 184 -12.40 10.98 7.50
CA ALA A 184 -11.02 11.24 7.09
C ALA A 184 -10.49 12.57 7.67
N ALA A 185 -11.27 13.65 7.64
CA ALA A 185 -10.91 14.93 8.23
C ALA A 185 -10.69 14.81 9.75
N ASP A 186 -11.59 14.11 10.45
CA ASP A 186 -11.45 13.86 11.90
C ASP A 186 -10.17 13.08 12.22
N MET A 187 -9.83 12.07 11.42
CA MET A 187 -8.55 11.36 11.54
C MET A 187 -7.36 12.29 11.33
N ILE A 188 -7.36 13.09 10.26
CA ILE A 188 -6.27 14.04 9.97
C ILE A 188 -6.09 15.06 11.11
N ARG A 189 -7.18 15.61 11.65
CA ARG A 189 -7.11 16.53 12.80
C ARG A 189 -6.48 15.86 14.02
N ARG A 190 -6.83 14.61 14.30
CA ARG A 190 -6.26 13.82 15.40
C ARG A 190 -4.78 13.51 15.17
N MET A 191 -4.38 13.20 13.93
CA MET A 191 -2.97 13.00 13.57
C MET A 191 -2.16 14.28 13.76
N LYS A 192 -2.69 15.44 13.35
CA LYS A 192 -2.03 16.76 13.51
C LYS A 192 -1.86 17.18 14.96
N THR A 193 -2.76 16.74 15.84
CA THR A 193 -2.77 17.11 17.27
C THR A 193 -2.28 15.98 18.19
N ASP A 194 -1.66 14.94 17.63
CA ASP A 194 -1.21 13.80 18.41
C ASP A 194 0.03 14.14 19.26
N THR A 195 -0.20 14.38 20.54
CA THR A 195 0.87 14.66 21.53
C THR A 195 1.85 13.51 21.78
N GLY A 196 1.56 12.30 21.30
CA GLY A 196 2.44 11.14 21.38
C GLY A 196 3.42 11.03 20.21
N LEU A 197 3.38 11.96 19.25
CA LEU A 197 4.27 12.03 18.09
C LEU A 197 5.04 13.37 18.10
N THR A 198 6.17 13.42 17.41
CA THR A 198 6.85 14.68 17.13
C THR A 198 6.08 15.51 16.10
N ALA A 199 6.34 16.83 16.03
CA ALA A 199 5.70 17.70 15.04
C ALA A 199 5.91 17.21 13.59
N ASP A 200 7.11 16.73 13.27
CA ASP A 200 7.44 16.18 11.96
C ASP A 200 6.68 14.88 11.68
N GLN A 201 6.57 13.98 12.66
CA GLN A 201 5.80 12.74 12.53
C GLN A 201 4.31 13.03 12.34
N CYS A 202 3.74 13.98 13.10
CA CYS A 202 2.37 14.43 12.91
C CYS A 202 2.13 14.93 11.48
N LYS A 203 3.04 15.78 10.98
CA LYS A 203 2.96 16.31 9.62
C LYS A 203 3.07 15.20 8.58
N GLN A 204 4.07 14.33 8.67
CA GLN A 204 4.27 13.22 7.74
C GLN A 204 3.07 12.29 7.68
N LEU A 205 2.50 11.93 8.83
CA LEU A 205 1.34 11.04 8.89
C LEU A 205 0.09 11.70 8.30
N ALA A 206 -0.19 12.94 8.67
CA ALA A 206 -1.35 13.68 8.18
C ALA A 206 -1.28 13.88 6.65
N ASP A 207 -0.11 14.27 6.14
CA ASP A 207 0.12 14.44 4.70
C ASP A 207 0.00 13.11 3.95
N SER A 208 0.62 12.04 4.46
CA SER A 208 0.54 10.69 3.88
C SER A 208 -0.91 10.20 3.82
N PHE A 209 -1.69 10.46 4.87
CA PHE A 209 -3.10 10.09 4.91
C PHE A 209 -3.94 10.89 3.91
N TYR A 210 -3.71 12.20 3.80
CA TYR A 210 -4.36 13.04 2.79
C TYR A 210 -4.02 12.58 1.36
N PHE A 211 -2.75 12.32 1.06
CA PHE A 211 -2.32 11.82 -0.26
C PHE A 211 -2.92 10.45 -0.57
N ALA A 212 -2.94 9.55 0.41
CA ALA A 212 -3.58 8.24 0.25
C ALA A 212 -5.08 8.37 -0.03
N PHE A 213 -5.78 9.26 0.68
CA PHE A 213 -7.19 9.56 0.44
C PHE A 213 -7.40 10.10 -0.98
N SER A 214 -6.65 11.13 -1.38
CA SER A 214 -6.73 11.73 -2.71
C SER A 214 -6.54 10.67 -3.81
N ARG A 215 -5.53 9.79 -3.69
CA ARG A 215 -5.32 8.67 -4.62
C ARG A 215 -6.50 7.70 -4.66
N ARG A 216 -7.03 7.30 -3.50
CA ARG A 216 -8.21 6.40 -3.43
C ARG A 216 -9.46 7.03 -4.03
N MET A 217 -9.60 8.35 -3.95
CA MET A 217 -10.73 9.11 -4.51
C MET A 217 -10.45 9.65 -5.92
N ASN A 218 -9.42 9.18 -6.62
CA ASN A 218 -9.04 9.62 -7.97
C ASN A 218 -8.85 11.16 -8.08
N GLY A 219 -8.30 11.77 -7.03
CA GLY A 219 -8.09 13.21 -6.95
C GLY A 219 -9.30 14.02 -6.48
N ASN A 220 -10.46 13.40 -6.25
CA ASN A 220 -11.65 14.11 -5.77
C ASN A 220 -11.57 14.35 -4.26
N THR A 221 -11.00 15.49 -3.87
CA THR A 221 -10.79 15.89 -2.45
C THR A 221 -11.69 17.03 -1.99
N GLU A 222 -12.56 17.58 -2.84
CA GLU A 222 -13.38 18.77 -2.52
C GLU A 222 -14.10 18.64 -1.18
N PHE A 223 -14.82 17.53 -0.97
CA PHE A 223 -15.52 17.27 0.30
C PHE A 223 -14.57 17.13 1.50
N LEU A 224 -13.37 16.59 1.31
CA LEU A 224 -12.37 16.49 2.38
C LEU A 224 -11.80 17.86 2.71
N ASP A 225 -11.51 18.67 1.70
CA ASP A 225 -10.96 20.02 1.85
C ASP A 225 -11.96 20.93 2.57
N GLU A 226 -13.24 20.85 2.21
CA GLU A 226 -14.34 21.48 2.95
C GLU A 226 -14.37 20.99 4.40
N ALA A 227 -14.38 19.67 4.59
CA ALA A 227 -14.46 19.07 5.91
C ALA A 227 -13.23 19.32 6.78
N LEU A 228 -12.11 19.82 6.25
CA LEU A 228 -10.90 20.21 7.01
C LEU A 228 -10.91 21.69 7.45
N GLN A 229 -11.78 22.50 6.86
CA GLN A 229 -11.97 23.92 7.22
C GLN A 229 -12.93 24.12 8.39
N ASP A 230 -13.82 23.15 8.61
CA ASP A 230 -14.73 23.07 9.77
C ASP A 230 -14.00 22.85 11.11
#